data_AF-A0A9P7EKV3-F1
#
_entry.id   AF-A0A9P7EKV3-F1
#
_cell.length_a   1.000
_cell.length_b   1.000
_cell.length_c   1.000
_cell.angle_alpha   90.00
_cell.angle_beta   90.00
_cell.angle_gamma   90.00
#
_symmetry.space_group_name_H-M   'P 1'
#
loop_
_entity.id
_entity.type
_entity.pdbx_description
1 polymer ?
#
loop_
_entity_poly.entity_id
_entity_poly.type
_entity_poly.pdbx_seq_one_letter_code
_entity_poly.pdbx_strand_id
1 'polypeptide(L)' 'MYRVHRSFHTAPDGSCTWVGKIVCLIDVTHAVELIPVYGVTLDCTVTSATSLERYNDFYLNAFSNKEWYHMLHADYV' A
#
# COMPACT_ATOMS: atom_id res chain seq x y z
N MET A 1 14.14 4.71 -2.56
CA MET A 1 12.80 4.37 -3.09
C MET A 1 11.92 4.07 -1.89
N TYR A 2 10.78 4.73 -1.74
CA TYR A 2 9.91 4.53 -0.58
C TYR A 2 9.10 3.24 -0.75
N ARG A 3 9.11 2.40 0.29
CA ARG A 3 8.36 1.16 0.37
C ARG A 3 7.27 1.32 1.41
N VAL A 4 6.06 0.93 1.07
CA VAL A 4 4.92 0.88 1.98
C VAL A 4 4.55 -0.58 2.22
N HIS A 5 4.19 -0.88 3.46
CA HIS A 5 3.71 -2.19 3.87
C HIS A 5 2.25 -2.07 4.27
N ARG A 6 1.43 -3.05 3.91
CA ARG A 6 0.03 -3.10 4.35
C ARG A 6 -0.05 -3.21 5.86
N SER A 7 -1.02 -2.51 6.45
CA SER A 7 -1.29 -2.62 7.88
C SER A 7 -2.17 -3.82 8.17
N PHE A 8 -1.86 -4.51 9.27
CA PHE A 8 -2.58 -5.68 9.75
C PHE A 8 -3.05 -5.46 11.18
N HIS A 9 -4.19 -6.03 11.52
CA HIS A 9 -4.69 -6.08 12.88
C HIS A 9 -4.79 -7.53 13.34
N THR A 10 -4.20 -7.83 14.49
CA THR A 10 -4.29 -9.14 15.12
C THR A 10 -5.33 -9.09 16.22
N ALA A 11 -6.40 -9.87 16.09
CA ALA A 11 -7.45 -9.97 17.10
C ALA A 11 -7.01 -10.87 18.27
N PRO A 12 -7.70 -10.80 19.43
CA PRO A 12 -7.35 -11.58 20.62
C PRO A 12 -7.42 -13.11 20.44
N ASP A 13 -8.17 -13.58 19.44
CA ASP A 13 -8.25 -14.99 19.06
C ASP A 13 -7.06 -15.46 18.18
N GLY A 14 -6.11 -14.57 17.90
CA GLY A 14 -4.94 -14.82 17.05
C GLY A 14 -5.22 -14.67 15.55
N SER A 15 -6.44 -14.33 15.14
CA SER A 15 -6.74 -14.07 13.73
C SER A 15 -6.08 -12.76 13.27
N CYS A 16 -5.60 -12.76 12.03
CA CYS A 16 -4.93 -11.61 11.42
C CYS A 16 -5.75 -11.12 10.23
N THR A 17 -6.18 -9.87 10.25
CA THR A 17 -7.00 -9.27 9.19
C THR A 17 -6.35 -8.00 8.64
N TRP A 18 -6.63 -7.72 7.37
CA TRP A 18 -6.16 -6.50 6.72
C TRP A 18 -6.86 -5.28 7.29
N VAL A 19 -6.08 -4.27 7.64
CA VAL A 19 -6.61 -2.97 8.02
C VAL A 19 -7.02 -2.24 6.75
N GLY A 20 -8.32 -2.01 6.62
CA GLY A 20 -8.91 -1.24 5.52
C GLY A 20 -9.94 -0.25 6.05
N LYS A 21 -10.14 0.84 5.32
CA LYS A 21 -11.21 1.80 5.58
C LYS A 21 -11.92 2.10 4.26
N ILE A 22 -13.25 2.16 4.30
CA ILE A 22 -14.04 2.69 3.19
C ILE A 22 -13.98 4.22 3.30
N VAL A 23 -13.49 4.87 2.24
CA VAL A 23 -13.38 6.32 2.16
C VAL A 23 -14.24 6.82 0.99
N CYS A 24 -14.90 7.96 1.16
CA CYS A 24 -15.62 8.60 0.06
C CYS A 24 -14.60 9.13 -0.94
N LEU A 25 -14.86 8.92 -2.24
CA LEU A 25 -13.92 9.35 -3.28
C LEU A 25 -13.71 10.88 -3.29
N ILE A 26 -14.72 11.65 -2.87
CA ILE A 26 -14.65 13.10 -2.75
C ILE A 26 -13.67 13.58 -1.67
N ASP A 27 -13.35 12.72 -0.69
CA ASP A 27 -12.40 13.02 0.38
C ASP A 27 -10.96 12.66 -0.03
N VAL A 28 -10.76 12.08 -1.21
CA VAL A 28 -9.45 11.67 -1.71
C VAL A 28 -8.81 12.82 -2.48
N THR A 29 -7.87 13.51 -1.83
CA THR A 29 -7.14 14.64 -2.44
C THR A 29 -6.11 14.17 -3.48
N HIS A 30 -5.48 13.02 -3.23
CA HIS A 30 -4.39 12.53 -4.08
C HIS A 30 -4.35 11.00 -4.08
N ALA A 31 -4.49 10.40 -5.26
CA ALA A 31 -4.32 8.96 -5.44
C ALA A 31 -2.84 8.66 -5.72
N VAL A 32 -2.29 7.66 -5.04
CA VAL A 32 -0.91 7.21 -5.27
C VAL A 32 -0.87 5.95 -6.11
N GLU A 33 0.14 5.87 -6.96
CA GLU A 33 0.42 4.68 -7.77
C GLU A 33 1.43 3.78 -7.03
N LEU A 34 1.02 2.52 -6.86
CA LEU A 34 1.77 1.50 -6.15
C LEU A 34 2.20 0.40 -7.12
N ILE A 35 3.47 0.00 -7.04
CA ILE A 35 4.00 -1.16 -7.76
C ILE A 35 4.30 -2.25 -6.73
N PRO A 36 3.75 -3.46 -6.88
CA PRO A 36 4.08 -4.57 -5.98
C PRO A 36 5.58 -4.85 -5.93
N VAL A 37 6.09 -5.15 -4.75
CA VAL A 37 7.44 -5.69 -4.60
C VAL A 37 7.38 -7.17 -4.97
N TYR A 38 7.81 -7.50 -6.19
CA TYR A 38 7.92 -8.88 -6.63
C TYR A 38 9.10 -9.55 -5.91
N GLY A 39 8.82 -10.71 -5.29
CA GLY A 39 9.84 -11.53 -4.65
C GLY A 39 10.65 -12.34 -5.67
N VAL A 40 11.37 -13.34 -5.17
CA VAL A 40 12.15 -14.27 -6.02
C VAL A 40 11.24 -15.08 -6.95
N THR A 41 10.02 -15.38 -6.50
CA THR A 41 9.00 -16.08 -7.28
C THR A 41 7.83 -15.16 -7.57
N LEU A 42 7.43 -15.12 -8.84
CA LEU A 42 6.26 -14.38 -9.31
C LEU A 42 5.05 -15.31 -9.33
N ASP A 43 3.94 -14.88 -8.74
CA ASP A 43 2.66 -15.57 -8.92
C ASP A 43 2.06 -15.16 -10.27
N CYS A 44 2.16 -16.05 -11.26
CA CYS A 44 1.65 -15.84 -12.62
C CYS A 44 0.12 -15.74 -12.71
N THR A 45 -0.61 -16.01 -11.63
CA THR A 45 -2.07 -15.83 -11.59
C THR A 45 -2.46 -14.39 -11.26
N VAL A 46 -1.51 -13.57 -10.81
CA VAL A 46 -1.76 -12.17 -10.46
C VAL A 46 -1.70 -11.30 -11.72
N THR A 47 -2.73 -10.46 -11.88
CA THR A 47 -2.83 -9.51 -12.97
C THR A 47 -2.72 -8.09 -12.43
N SER A 48 -2.65 -7.09 -13.30
CA SER A 48 -2.71 -5.67 -12.89
C SER A 48 -4.00 -5.33 -12.11
N ALA A 49 -5.09 -6.04 -12.35
CA ALA A 49 -6.35 -5.84 -11.65
C ALA A 49 -6.32 -6.40 -10.22
N THR A 50 -5.59 -7.50 -9.97
CA THR A 50 -5.57 -8.20 -8.67
C THR A 50 -4.28 -7.95 -7.89
N SER A 51 -3.31 -7.23 -8.46
CA SER A 51 -2.00 -7.01 -7.86
C SER A 51 -2.05 -6.20 -6.58
N LEU A 52 -3.00 -5.28 -6.45
CA LEU A 52 -3.16 -4.55 -5.20
C LEU A 52 -3.70 -5.42 -4.09
N GLU A 53 -4.47 -6.47 -4.39
CA GLU A 53 -5.13 -7.34 -3.41
C GLU A 53 -4.18 -8.42 -2.88
N ARG A 54 -3.29 -8.94 -3.73
CA ARG A 54 -2.49 -10.14 -3.45
C ARG A 54 -1.17 -9.87 -2.74
N TYR A 55 -0.58 -8.70 -2.93
CA TYR A 55 0.72 -8.34 -2.36
C TYR A 55 0.56 -7.49 -1.09
N ASN A 56 1.57 -7.54 -0.21
CA ASN A 56 1.62 -6.77 1.04
C ASN A 56 2.62 -5.63 1.02
N ASP A 57 3.53 -5.65 0.06
CA ASP A 57 4.63 -4.72 -0.06
C ASP A 57 4.58 -4.03 -1.40
N PHE A 58 4.71 -2.70 -1.38
CA PHE A 58 4.63 -1.88 -2.57
C PHE A 58 5.68 -0.78 -2.58
N TYR A 59 6.18 -0.45 -3.76
CA TYR A 59 6.93 0.77 -4.01
C TYR A 59 6.01 1.88 -4.47
N LEU A 60 6.27 3.11 -4.01
CA LEU A 60 5.66 4.31 -4.60
C LEU A 60 6.30 4.58 -5.97
N ASN A 61 5.48 4.54 -7.03
CA ASN A 61 5.98 4.65 -8.41
C ASN A 61 6.43 6.08 -8.73
N ALA A 62 5.47 7.02 -8.68
CA ALA A 62 5.69 8.38 -9.15
C ALA A 62 6.60 9.19 -8.23
N PHE A 63 7.45 10.04 -8.82
CA PHE A 63 8.35 10.93 -8.08
C PHE A 63 7.58 11.92 -7.21
N SER A 64 6.52 12.52 -7.73
CA SER A 64 5.61 13.40 -6.98
C SER A 64 5.01 12.73 -5.74
N ASN A 65 4.66 11.44 -5.83
CA ASN A 65 4.14 10.68 -4.67
C ASN A 65 5.20 10.52 -3.56
N LYS A 66 6.48 10.50 -3.92
CA LYS A 66 7.59 10.39 -2.95
C LYS A 66 7.78 11.71 -2.20
N GLU A 67 7.62 12.84 -2.87
CA GLU A 67 7.63 14.17 -2.23
C GLU A 67 6.45 14.33 -1.26
N TRP A 68 5.23 13.94 -1.69
CA TRP A 68 4.05 13.93 -0.82
C TRP A 68 4.21 13.00 0.39
N TYR A 69 4.73 11.79 0.18
CA TYR A 69 5.01 10.86 1.28
C TYR A 69 6.01 11.46 2.26
N HIS A 70 7.05 12.15 1.76
CA HIS A 70 8.02 12.81 2.61
C HIS A 70 7.37 13.94 3.42
N MET A 71 6.53 14.80 2.82
CA MET A 71 5.82 15.86 3.56
C MET A 71 4.91 15.29 4.66
N LEU A 72 4.08 14.29 4.33
CA LEU A 72 3.13 13.70 5.29
C LEU A 72 3.79 12.96 6.46
N HIS A 73 4.99 12.40 6.25
CA HIS A 73 5.72 11.65 7.28
C HIS A 73 6.85 12.44 7.95
N ALA A 74 7.35 13.53 7.35
CA ALA A 74 8.35 14.41 7.98
C ALA A 74 7.73 15.33 9.03
N ASP A 75 6.43 15.64 8.93
CA ASP A 75 5.68 16.40 9.94
C ASP A 75 5.38 15.57 11.21
N TYR A 76 5.79 14.28 11.25
CA TYR A 76 5.69 13.37 12.38
C TYR A 76 7.06 13.09 13.03
N VAL A 77 7.88 14.13 13.22
CA VAL A 77 9.12 14.09 14.03
C VAL A 77 9.06 15.16 15.12
#